data_AF-V9DUK8-F1
#
_entry.id   AF-V9DUK8-F1
#
_cell.length_a   1.000
_cell.length_b   1.000
_cell.length_c   1.000
_cell.angle_alpha   90.00
_cell.angle_beta   90.00
_cell.angle_gamma   90.00
#
_symmetry.space_group_name_H-M   'P 1'
#
loop_
_entity.id
_entity.type
_entity.pdbx_description
1 polymer ?
#
loop_
_entity_poly.entity_id
_entity_poly.type
_entity_poly.pdbx_seq_one_letter_code
_entity_poly.pdbx_strand_id
1 'polypeptide(L)'
;MDDAETRQVRMWLDNGPHGLPTHDAWLTLGLNANAMSSKKLVKSAKYKTYVRYATAYDNRLFLRIKAVDDPKIDIGEMHPAEVEAHIRIWAMTERPDWYVQKLLGLESKSRAELAASKEYQHFLKMKSS
;
A
#
# COMPACT_ATOMS: atom_id res chain seq x y z
N MET A 1 19.19 -19.31 7.28
CA MET A 1 18.98 -19.17 5.82
C MET A 1 17.93 -18.10 5.63
N ASP A 2 18.26 -16.97 4.98
CA ASP A 2 17.22 -16.09 4.46
C ASP A 2 16.47 -16.87 3.37
N ASP A 3 15.15 -16.97 3.46
CA ASP A 3 14.35 -17.62 2.42
C ASP A 3 14.27 -16.74 1.15
N ALA A 4 13.85 -17.33 0.02
CA ALA A 4 13.80 -16.62 -1.26
C ALA A 4 12.86 -15.41 -1.22
N GLU A 5 11.79 -15.47 -0.41
CA GLU A 5 10.88 -14.37 -0.18
C GLU A 5 11.60 -13.18 0.48
N THR A 6 12.36 -13.43 1.55
CA THR A 6 13.11 -12.39 2.27
C THR A 6 14.12 -11.70 1.36
N ARG A 7 14.80 -12.47 0.49
CA ARG A 7 15.72 -11.89 -0.52
C ARG A 7 14.98 -11.03 -1.54
N GLN A 8 13.82 -11.48 -2.03
CA GLN A 8 13.01 -10.72 -2.99
C GLN A 8 12.55 -9.38 -2.40
N VAL A 9 12.02 -9.39 -1.17
CA VAL A 9 11.57 -8.20 -0.47
C VAL A 9 12.72 -7.21 -0.27
N ARG A 10 13.89 -7.69 0.18
CA ARG A 10 15.09 -6.82 0.33
C ARG A 10 15.52 -6.23 -1.01
N MET A 11 15.62 -7.06 -2.05
CA MET A 11 16.01 -6.60 -3.38
C MET A 11 15.07 -5.51 -3.92
N TRP A 12 13.75 -5.65 -3.74
CA TRP A 12 12.81 -4.60 -4.13
C TRP A 12 12.92 -3.34 -3.28
N LEU A 13 13.14 -3.48 -1.97
CA LEU A 13 13.33 -2.34 -1.08
C LEU A 13 14.61 -1.54 -1.42
N ASP A 14 15.63 -2.22 -1.94
CA ASP A 14 16.92 -1.63 -2.28
C ASP A 14 17.00 -1.22 -3.78
N ASN A 15 15.89 -1.35 -4.52
CA ASN A 15 15.79 -0.91 -5.90
C ASN A 15 15.68 0.62 -5.97
N GLY A 16 16.83 1.27 -6.10
CA GLY A 16 16.93 2.72 -6.18
C GLY A 16 16.66 3.43 -4.84
N PRO A 17 16.63 4.78 -4.83
CA PRO A 17 16.53 5.56 -3.60
C PRO A 17 15.19 5.43 -2.88
N HIS A 18 14.16 4.92 -3.56
CA HIS A 18 12.80 4.84 -3.02
C HIS A 18 12.26 3.42 -2.89
N GLY A 19 12.98 2.42 -3.40
CA GLY A 19 12.48 1.06 -3.60
C GLY A 19 11.66 0.93 -4.88
N LEU A 20 11.37 -0.31 -5.28
CA LEU A 20 10.50 -0.62 -6.41
C LEU A 20 9.08 -0.09 -6.13
N PRO A 21 8.41 0.64 -7.03
CA PRO A 21 7.01 0.99 -6.84
C PRO A 21 6.14 -0.23 -6.49
N THR A 22 5.19 -0.08 -5.56
CA THR A 22 4.38 -1.23 -5.10
C THR A 22 3.59 -1.84 -6.26
N HIS A 23 3.11 -1.01 -7.19
CA HIS A 23 2.46 -1.46 -8.41
C HIS A 23 3.35 -2.38 -9.26
N ASP A 24 4.62 -2.06 -9.43
CA ASP A 24 5.55 -2.91 -10.19
C ASP A 24 5.79 -4.25 -9.49
N ALA A 25 5.84 -4.27 -8.16
CA ALA A 25 5.90 -5.51 -7.39
C ALA A 25 4.61 -6.34 -7.55
N TRP A 26 3.44 -5.70 -7.58
CA TRP A 26 2.14 -6.33 -7.85
C TRP A 26 2.13 -7.02 -9.22
N LEU A 27 2.58 -6.31 -10.26
CA LEU A 27 2.70 -6.83 -11.62
C LEU A 27 3.73 -7.96 -11.71
N THR A 28 4.90 -7.81 -11.09
CA THR A 28 5.97 -8.82 -11.06
C THR A 28 5.49 -10.14 -10.47
N LEU A 29 4.62 -10.08 -9.46
CA LEU A 29 4.02 -11.27 -8.85
C LEU A 29 2.89 -11.87 -9.70
N GLY A 30 2.42 -11.17 -10.73
CA GLY A 30 1.32 -11.56 -11.58
C GLY A 30 -0.04 -11.50 -10.88
N LEU A 31 -0.21 -10.54 -9.95
CA LEU A 31 -1.45 -10.39 -9.17
C LEU A 31 -2.59 -9.69 -9.96
N ASN A 32 -2.29 -9.14 -11.15
CA ASN A 32 -3.26 -8.62 -12.13
C ASN A 32 -4.17 -9.71 -12.72
N ALA A 33 -3.75 -10.98 -12.74
CA ALA A 33 -4.48 -12.03 -13.43
C ALA A 33 -5.93 -12.18 -12.92
N ASN A 34 -6.89 -11.77 -13.77
CA ASN A 34 -8.36 -11.83 -13.63
C ASN A 34 -8.96 -13.22 -13.30
N ALA A 35 -8.13 -14.23 -13.04
CA ALA A 35 -8.52 -15.61 -12.78
C ALA A 35 -8.75 -15.95 -11.30
N MET A 36 -8.26 -15.13 -10.35
CA MET A 36 -8.41 -15.42 -8.92
C MET A 36 -9.53 -14.59 -8.28
N SER A 37 -10.51 -15.28 -7.70
CA SER A 37 -11.46 -14.61 -6.79
C SER A 37 -10.71 -14.00 -5.60
N SER A 38 -11.22 -12.89 -5.06
CA SER A 38 -10.56 -12.14 -3.98
C SER A 38 -10.20 -13.02 -2.76
N LYS A 39 -11.04 -14.02 -2.45
CA LYS A 39 -10.79 -15.00 -1.37
C LYS A 39 -9.60 -15.92 -1.63
N LYS A 40 -9.34 -16.29 -2.89
CA LYS A 40 -8.17 -17.11 -3.26
C LYS A 40 -6.91 -16.25 -3.33
N LEU A 41 -7.04 -15.02 -3.84
CA LEU A 41 -5.94 -14.05 -3.93
C LEU A 41 -5.29 -13.83 -2.56
N VAL A 42 -6.07 -13.46 -1.54
CA VAL A 42 -5.55 -13.12 -0.20
C VAL A 42 -4.88 -14.29 0.53
N LYS A 43 -5.16 -15.53 0.12
CA LYS A 43 -4.54 -16.73 0.69
C LYS A 43 -3.25 -17.14 -0.03
N SER A 44 -3.00 -16.61 -1.23
CA SER A 44 -1.86 -16.99 -2.06
C SER A 44 -0.53 -16.53 -1.45
N ALA A 45 0.53 -17.33 -1.65
CA ALA A 45 1.88 -16.96 -1.22
C ALA A 45 2.34 -15.64 -1.87
N LYS A 46 2.03 -15.46 -3.16
CA LYS A 46 2.31 -14.23 -3.91
C LYS A 46 1.71 -12.98 -3.25
N TYR A 47 0.43 -13.04 -2.87
CA TYR A 47 -0.20 -11.91 -2.17
C TYR A 47 0.42 -11.66 -0.79
N LYS A 48 0.78 -12.70 -0.04
CA LYS A 48 1.50 -12.53 1.24
C LYS A 48 2.85 -11.85 1.06
N THR A 49 3.62 -12.24 0.04
CA THR A 49 4.88 -11.60 -0.32
C THR A 49 4.69 -10.14 -0.71
N TYR A 50 3.65 -9.84 -1.50
CA TYR A 50 3.26 -8.47 -1.82
C TYR A 50 2.95 -7.67 -0.56
N VAL A 51 2.10 -8.16 0.34
CA VAL A 51 1.73 -7.44 1.57
C VAL A 51 2.94 -7.17 2.44
N ARG A 52 3.86 -8.13 2.59
CA ARG A 52 5.12 -7.93 3.32
C ARG A 52 5.96 -6.82 2.69
N TYR A 53 6.12 -6.86 1.37
CA TYR A 53 6.84 -5.83 0.64
C TYR A 53 6.19 -4.45 0.79
N ALA A 54 4.90 -4.34 0.47
CA ALA A 54 4.14 -3.09 0.52
C ALA A 54 4.10 -2.50 1.95
N THR A 55 4.05 -3.33 2.98
CA THR A 55 4.16 -2.87 4.38
C THR A 55 5.53 -2.26 4.67
N ALA A 56 6.61 -2.91 4.23
CA ALA A 56 7.96 -2.38 4.43
C ALA A 56 8.21 -1.10 3.61
N TYR A 57 7.69 -1.05 2.38
CA TYR A 57 7.72 0.14 1.52
C TYR A 57 6.96 1.30 2.17
N ASP A 58 5.74 1.06 2.65
CA ASP A 58 4.90 2.05 3.33
C ASP A 58 5.55 2.57 4.63
N ASN A 59 6.18 1.70 5.43
CA ASN A 59 6.96 2.13 6.59
C ASN A 59 8.08 3.10 6.20
N ARG A 60 8.84 2.80 5.14
CA ARG A 60 9.90 3.71 4.65
C ARG A 60 9.31 5.00 4.10
N LEU A 61 8.21 4.93 3.36
CA LEU A 61 7.52 6.10 2.82
C LEU A 61 7.02 7.03 3.93
N PHE A 62 6.38 6.49 4.96
CA PHE A 62 5.92 7.24 6.13
C PHE A 62 7.07 7.99 6.82
N LEU A 63 8.20 7.33 7.04
CA LEU A 63 9.39 7.97 7.62
C LEU A 63 9.95 9.08 6.72
N ARG A 64 9.95 8.89 5.39
CA ARG A 64 10.38 9.92 4.43
C ARG A 64 9.47 11.14 4.43
N ILE A 65 8.15 10.94 4.37
CA ILE A 65 7.16 12.05 4.42
C ILE A 65 7.28 12.80 5.75
N LYS A 66 7.54 12.11 6.86
CA LYS A 66 7.73 12.77 8.14
C LYS A 66 9.03 13.60 8.20
N ALA A 67 10.05 13.21 7.44
CA ALA A 67 11.35 13.88 7.42
C ALA A 67 11.46 15.02 6.39
N VAL A 68 10.61 15.03 5.36
CA VAL A 68 10.64 16.00 4.26
C VAL A 68 9.21 16.43 3.93
N ASP A 69 8.94 17.73 3.83
CA ASP A 69 7.59 18.27 3.65
C ASP A 69 6.88 17.83 2.34
N ASP A 70 7.64 17.53 1.28
CA ASP A 70 7.05 17.21 -0.03
C ASP A 70 7.85 16.17 -0.83
N PRO A 71 7.80 14.87 -0.48
CA PRO A 71 8.22 13.86 -1.41
C PRO A 71 7.19 13.79 -2.53
N LYS A 72 7.64 13.81 -3.79
CA LYS A 72 6.80 13.42 -4.92
C LYS A 72 6.28 12.00 -4.65
N ILE A 73 4.99 11.89 -4.34
CA ILE A 73 4.32 10.62 -4.12
C ILE A 73 3.55 10.33 -5.40
N ASP A 74 4.06 9.39 -6.18
CA ASP A 74 3.30 8.80 -7.27
C ASP A 74 2.73 7.47 -6.76
N ILE A 75 1.42 7.49 -6.45
CA ILE A 75 0.68 6.27 -6.12
C ILE A 75 0.20 5.53 -7.39
N GLY A 76 0.33 6.12 -8.59
CA GLY A 76 -0.07 5.52 -9.85
C GLY A 76 -1.56 5.13 -9.94
N GLU A 77 -1.95 4.56 -11.07
CA GLU A 77 -3.24 3.87 -11.21
C GLU A 77 -3.13 2.46 -10.61
N MET A 78 -3.56 2.29 -9.36
CA MET A 78 -3.59 0.99 -8.70
C MET A 78 -4.84 0.19 -9.05
N HIS A 79 -4.68 -1.13 -9.21
CA HIS A 79 -5.81 -2.05 -9.36
C HIS A 79 -6.69 -2.03 -8.10
N PRO A 80 -8.03 -2.19 -8.16
CA PRO A 80 -8.89 -2.10 -6.96
C PRO A 80 -8.50 -3.05 -5.82
N ALA A 81 -8.04 -4.26 -6.14
CA ALA A 81 -7.54 -5.21 -5.14
C ALA A 81 -6.19 -4.80 -4.52
N GLU A 82 -5.43 -4.00 -5.24
CA GLU A 82 -4.18 -3.40 -4.76
C GLU A 82 -4.48 -2.26 -3.78
N VAL A 83 -5.42 -1.37 -4.14
CA VAL A 83 -5.94 -0.32 -3.25
C VAL A 83 -6.44 -0.92 -1.94
N GLU A 84 -7.24 -1.98 -2.01
CA GLU A 84 -7.71 -2.71 -0.83
C GLU A 84 -6.57 -3.24 0.05
N ALA A 85 -5.48 -3.73 -0.54
CA ALA A 85 -4.31 -4.19 0.20
C ALA A 85 -3.62 -3.03 0.93
N HIS A 86 -3.47 -1.89 0.27
CA HIS A 86 -2.91 -0.68 0.88
C HIS A 86 -3.77 -0.17 2.04
N ILE A 87 -5.09 -0.08 1.88
CA ILE A 87 -6.01 0.35 2.96
C ILE A 87 -5.86 -0.58 4.18
N ARG A 88 -5.76 -1.90 3.97
CA ARG A 88 -5.52 -2.87 5.05
C ARG A 88 -4.20 -2.63 5.75
N ILE A 89 -3.12 -2.42 4.99
CA ILE A 89 -1.79 -2.14 5.53
C ILE A 89 -1.83 -0.87 6.37
N TRP A 90 -2.43 0.21 5.88
CA TRP A 90 -2.54 1.47 6.62
C TRP A 90 -3.34 1.31 7.91
N ALA A 91 -4.44 0.58 7.89
CA ALA A 91 -5.22 0.29 9.09
C ALA A 91 -4.43 -0.55 10.10
N MET A 92 -3.82 -1.65 9.66
CA MET A 92 -3.06 -2.57 10.52
C MET A 92 -1.77 -1.96 11.09
N THR A 93 -1.18 -0.99 10.39
CA THR A 93 0.01 -0.25 10.84
C THR A 93 -0.34 1.07 11.52
N GLU A 94 -1.62 1.27 11.84
CA GLU A 94 -2.17 2.44 12.54
C GLU A 94 -1.72 3.77 11.94
N ARG A 95 -1.74 3.87 10.61
CA ARG A 95 -1.35 5.11 9.95
C ARG A 95 -2.23 6.27 10.39
N PRO A 96 -1.64 7.46 10.57
CA PRO A 96 -2.41 8.63 10.93
C PRO A 96 -3.25 9.10 9.74
N ASP A 97 -4.40 9.70 10.05
CA ASP A 97 -5.40 10.12 9.06
C ASP A 97 -4.81 11.08 8.02
N TRP A 98 -3.96 12.02 8.45
CA TRP A 98 -3.28 12.97 7.55
C TRP A 98 -2.43 12.27 6.49
N TYR A 99 -1.77 11.16 6.85
CA TYR A 99 -0.91 10.41 5.93
C TYR A 99 -1.75 9.69 4.88
N VAL A 100 -2.82 9.02 5.31
CA VAL A 100 -3.73 8.33 4.40
C VAL A 100 -4.45 9.32 3.49
N GLN A 101 -4.86 10.47 4.03
CA GLN A 101 -5.42 11.55 3.21
C GLN A 101 -4.43 12.07 2.17
N LYS A 102 -3.14 12.27 2.53
CA LYS A 102 -2.07 12.61 1.59
C LYS A 102 -1.96 11.61 0.46
N LEU A 103 -1.85 10.32 0.78
CA LEU A 103 -1.74 9.27 -0.23
C LEU A 103 -2.98 9.15 -1.11
N LEU A 104 -4.18 9.44 -0.60
CA LEU A 104 -5.41 9.42 -1.39
C LEU A 104 -5.70 10.74 -2.12
N GLY A 105 -4.83 11.76 -2.02
CA GLY A 105 -5.05 13.07 -2.64
C GLY A 105 -6.19 13.87 -1.98
N LEU A 106 -6.41 13.66 -0.68
CA LEU A 106 -7.52 14.21 0.09
C LEU A 106 -7.13 15.33 1.08
N GLU A 107 -5.86 15.76 1.14
CA GLU A 107 -5.36 16.72 2.15
C GLU A 107 -6.11 18.05 2.18
N SER A 108 -6.57 18.53 1.02
CA SER A 108 -7.29 19.80 0.89
C SER A 108 -8.81 19.62 0.80
N LYS A 109 -9.34 18.44 1.12
CA LYS A 109 -10.75 18.10 0.93
C LYS A 109 -11.59 18.47 2.14
N SER A 110 -12.81 18.93 1.87
CA SER A 110 -13.78 19.23 2.91
C SER A 110 -14.23 17.96 3.65
N ARG A 111 -14.81 18.11 4.84
CA ARG A 111 -15.37 16.98 5.61
C ARG A 111 -16.41 16.18 4.81
N ALA A 112 -17.19 16.85 3.97
CA ALA A 112 -18.17 16.20 3.11
C ALA A 112 -17.49 15.36 2.01
N GLU A 113 -16.42 15.87 1.40
CA GLU A 113 -15.62 15.12 0.41
C GLU A 113 -14.89 13.93 1.04
N LEU A 114 -14.35 14.08 2.26
CA LEU A 114 -13.77 12.98 3.03
C LEU A 114 -14.81 11.88 3.34
N ALA A 115 -16.05 12.27 3.67
CA ALA A 115 -17.15 11.34 3.90
C ALA A 115 -17.59 10.60 2.63
N ALA A 116 -17.39 11.20 1.45
CA ALA A 116 -17.72 10.62 0.16
C ALA A 116 -16.65 9.66 -0.40
N SER A 117 -15.40 9.77 0.05
CA SER A 117 -14.32 8.86 -0.38
C SER A 117 -14.53 7.45 0.17
N LYS A 118 -14.81 6.51 -0.73
CA LYS A 118 -15.04 5.09 -0.37
C LYS A 118 -13.80 4.48 0.28
N GLU A 119 -12.63 4.81 -0.24
CA GLU A 119 -11.32 4.32 0.20
C GLU A 119 -11.02 4.81 1.62
N TYR A 120 -11.24 6.11 1.87
CA TYR A 120 -11.00 6.69 3.19
C TYR A 120 -11.99 6.17 4.24
N GLN A 121 -13.28 6.05 3.89
CA GLN A 121 -14.26 5.44 4.79
C GLN A 121 -13.94 3.97 5.09
N HIS A 122 -13.41 3.23 4.10
CA HIS A 122 -12.97 1.86 4.33
C HIS A 122 -11.80 1.80 5.30
N PHE A 123 -10.80 2.67 5.14
CA PHE A 123 -9.69 2.80 6.07
C PHE A 123 -10.16 3.06 7.51
N LEU A 124 -11.04 4.04 7.72
CA LEU A 124 -11.57 4.37 9.04
C LEU A 124 -12.29 3.19 9.70
N LYS A 125 -13.08 2.44 8.91
CA LYS A 125 -13.79 1.25 9.40
C LYS A 125 -12.82 0.16 9.86
N MET A 126 -11.76 -0.11 9.09
CA MET A 126 -10.78 -1.14 9.45
C MET A 126 -9.90 -0.73 10.62
N LYS A 127 -9.52 0.54 10.72
CA LYS A 127 -8.75 1.07 11.85
C LYS A 127 -9.51 1.01 13.18
N SER A 128 -10.84 1.00 13.12
CA SER A 128 -11.72 0.94 14.30
C SER A 128 -12.15 -0.48 14.69
N SER A 129 -11.68 -1.51 13.97
CA SER A 129 -12.03 -2.92 14.19
C SER A 129 -10.98 -3.62 15.04
#